data_AF-A0A7J6A5V7-F1
#
_entry.id   AF-A0A7J6A5V7-F1
#
_cell.length_a   1.000
_cell.length_b   1.000
_cell.length_c   1.000
_cell.angle_alpha   90.00
_cell.angle_beta   90.00
_cell.angle_gamma   90.00
#
_symmetry.space_group_name_H-M   'P 1'
#
loop_
_entity.id
_entity.type
_entity.pdbx_description
1 polymer ?
#
loop_
_entity_poly.entity_id
_entity_poly.type
_entity_poly.pdbx_seq_one_letter_code
_entity_poly.pdbx_strand_id
1 'polypeptide(L)'
;MQKANNPSGLSLYGSWNGFRLLYFVWSAAELFVEIVLPLSFVFLIFASQMSSARSVLSLSKVFQPWAGLKGNTVIRPVICSRREKSSYTPPPAKYGGRHTVTLIPGDGIGPELMSHVRELFRFSCVPVDFEVVNVDSAATSEDDINNAITAIRRNGVALKGNIETNHKLPPSHMSRNNLLRTSLDLYANVMHCQTLPGVQTRHKDIDIIILRENTEGEYSSLEHENVPGVVECLKIITRINSLRIAEYAFKLAREKGRRRVTAVHKANIMKLGDGLFLQCCKEVAAGYPDITFDNMIVDNTTMQLVSKPQQFDVMVMPNLYGNVVSNVCAGLVGGPGLVPGANYGKDYAVFETATRNTGKSIANKNIANPTATLLASCLMLDHLKLHDYARIIRKAVLTTLSETQLHTADLGGQGTTSEVVQAIMQEVQRSRLHISKPI
;
A
#
# COMPACT_ATOMS: atom_id res chain seq x y z
N MET A 1 -7.30 30.54 -70.57
CA MET A 1 -6.41 31.59 -70.03
C MET A 1 -5.45 30.91 -69.06
N GLN A 2 -4.32 30.43 -69.59
CA GLN A 2 -2.95 30.94 -69.35
C GLN A 2 -2.36 30.44 -68.01
N LYS A 3 -1.61 29.33 -67.99
CA LYS A 3 -0.17 29.13 -68.33
C LYS A 3 0.74 29.98 -67.41
N ALA A 4 1.45 29.34 -66.46
CA ALA A 4 2.77 28.68 -66.59
C ALA A 4 3.95 29.65 -66.65
N ASN A 5 4.92 29.54 -65.72
CA ASN A 5 6.31 29.23 -66.07
C ASN A 5 7.26 29.06 -64.86
N ASN A 6 8.02 27.97 -64.96
CA ASN A 6 9.32 27.62 -64.35
C ASN A 6 10.43 28.61 -64.84
N PRO A 7 11.71 28.59 -64.37
CA PRO A 7 12.66 27.47 -64.49
C PRO A 7 13.64 27.40 -63.28
N SER A 8 14.64 26.53 -63.08
CA SER A 8 15.61 25.73 -63.86
C SER A 8 16.27 24.78 -62.80
N GLY A 9 16.98 23.68 -63.04
CA GLY A 9 17.49 22.96 -64.19
C GLY A 9 18.40 21.81 -63.68
N LEU A 10 18.37 20.69 -64.40
CA LEU A 10 19.41 19.65 -64.56
C LEU A 10 20.08 18.95 -63.36
N SER A 11 19.74 17.66 -63.19
CA SER A 11 20.60 16.48 -63.42
C SER A 11 22.10 16.57 -63.08
N LEU A 12 22.61 15.64 -62.24
CA LEU A 12 23.60 14.61 -62.66
C LEU A 12 24.00 13.64 -61.54
N TYR A 13 24.23 12.40 -61.96
CA TYR A 13 24.91 11.29 -61.28
C TYR A 13 26.28 11.69 -60.70
N GLY A 14 26.69 11.05 -59.60
CA GLY A 14 28.08 11.09 -59.12
C GLY A 14 28.34 10.21 -57.92
N SER A 15 28.72 8.95 -58.16
CA SER A 15 29.41 8.10 -57.19
C SER A 15 30.85 8.58 -57.04
N TRP A 16 31.33 8.82 -55.81
CA TRP A 16 32.75 8.86 -55.48
C TRP A 16 33.04 8.21 -54.14
N ASN A 17 34.03 7.32 -54.21
CA ASN A 17 34.57 6.48 -53.16
C ASN A 17 35.30 7.26 -52.06
N GLY A 18 35.26 6.70 -50.86
CA GLY A 18 36.45 6.36 -50.09
C GLY A 18 37.23 7.50 -49.44
N PHE A 19 37.08 7.65 -48.13
CA PHE A 19 38.20 8.04 -47.28
C PHE A 19 38.28 7.14 -46.05
N ARG A 20 39.41 6.45 -45.96
CA ARG A 20 39.96 5.77 -44.79
C ARG A 20 40.04 6.75 -43.61
N LEU A 21 39.68 6.31 -42.42
CA LEU A 21 40.38 6.76 -41.21
C LEU A 21 40.80 5.53 -40.40
N LEU A 22 42.12 5.35 -40.34
CA LEU A 22 42.81 4.37 -39.52
C LEU A 22 42.66 4.72 -38.03
N TYR A 23 42.53 3.66 -37.23
CA TYR A 23 43.16 3.42 -35.93
C TYR A 23 43.68 4.64 -35.15
N PHE A 24 43.09 4.89 -33.98
CA PHE A 24 43.87 5.23 -32.79
C PHE A 24 43.28 4.50 -31.57
N VAL A 25 43.96 3.43 -31.19
CA VAL A 25 43.93 2.85 -29.85
C VAL A 25 44.81 3.74 -28.99
N TRP A 26 44.31 4.24 -27.86
CA TRP A 26 45.20 4.65 -26.78
C TRP A 26 44.65 4.24 -25.41
N SER A 27 45.45 3.38 -24.81
CA SER A 27 45.45 2.98 -23.41
C SER A 27 45.80 4.19 -22.55
N ALA A 28 45.12 4.35 -21.42
CA ALA A 28 45.58 5.22 -20.34
C ALA A 28 45.50 4.42 -19.03
N ALA A 29 46.54 3.63 -18.81
CA ALA A 29 47.01 3.31 -17.48
C ALA A 29 47.92 4.45 -17.00
N GLU A 30 48.01 4.60 -15.67
CA GLU A 30 49.05 5.31 -14.93
C GLU A 30 48.99 6.84 -14.88
N LEU A 31 48.31 7.35 -13.84
CA LEU A 31 48.84 8.46 -13.04
C LEU A 31 48.22 8.46 -11.64
N PHE A 32 48.78 7.63 -10.75
CA PHE A 32 48.65 7.84 -9.31
C PHE A 32 49.99 7.53 -8.66
N VAL A 33 50.73 8.60 -8.36
CA VAL A 33 51.91 8.58 -7.52
C VAL A 33 51.45 8.62 -6.06
N GLU A 34 51.81 7.54 -5.38
CA GLU A 34 51.82 7.30 -3.92
C GLU A 34 52.97 8.16 -3.32
N ILE A 35 52.89 8.80 -2.13
CA ILE A 35 53.30 8.24 -0.82
C ILE A 35 53.41 9.38 0.24
N VAL A 36 52.83 9.17 1.45
CA VAL A 36 53.34 9.51 2.83
C VAL A 36 53.31 10.98 3.29
N LEU A 37 52.81 11.46 4.47
CA LEU A 37 52.46 11.02 5.85
C LEU A 37 51.75 12.23 6.56
N PRO A 38 51.31 12.22 7.86
CA PRO A 38 51.00 11.13 8.80
C PRO A 38 49.62 11.25 9.51
N LEU A 39 49.15 10.11 10.03
CA LEU A 39 48.16 10.03 11.10
C LEU A 39 48.69 10.68 12.39
N SER A 40 48.13 11.83 12.78
CA SER A 40 48.02 12.25 14.19
C SER A 40 47.24 13.56 14.30
N PHE A 41 45.91 13.52 14.15
CA PHE A 41 44.98 14.55 14.64
C PHE A 41 43.58 13.93 14.80
N VAL A 42 43.50 12.90 15.64
CA VAL A 42 42.24 12.39 16.19
C VAL A 42 42.41 12.44 17.70
N PHE A 43 42.15 13.60 18.31
CA PHE A 43 41.76 13.80 19.70
C PHE A 43 41.62 15.32 19.92
N LEU A 44 40.52 15.73 20.56
CA LEU A 44 40.06 17.12 20.80
C LEU A 44 39.37 17.81 19.62
N ILE A 45 38.06 17.57 19.50
CA ILE A 45 36.97 18.57 19.49
C ILE A 45 35.68 17.75 19.31
N PHE A 46 34.96 17.53 20.41
CA PHE A 46 33.52 17.20 20.54
C PHE A 46 33.29 16.56 21.93
N ALA A 47 33.62 17.32 22.97
CA ALA A 47 33.16 17.09 24.33
C ALA A 47 32.80 18.46 24.93
N SER A 48 31.71 19.03 24.41
CA SER A 48 31.10 20.27 24.87
C SER A 48 29.67 20.28 24.34
N GLN A 49 28.70 20.44 25.23
CA GLN A 49 27.26 20.27 25.05
C GLN A 49 26.73 18.83 25.20
N MET A 50 26.62 18.39 26.46
CA MET A 50 25.35 17.93 27.01
C MET A 50 25.51 17.80 28.53
N SER A 51 25.23 18.90 29.23
CA SER A 51 24.99 18.91 30.67
C SER A 51 23.48 19.04 30.88
N SER A 52 22.82 17.94 31.20
CA SER A 52 21.66 17.99 32.09
C SER A 52 21.62 16.69 32.90
N ALA A 53 21.83 16.88 34.19
CA ALA A 53 22.12 15.84 35.17
C ALA A 53 20.87 15.03 35.52
N ARG A 54 21.05 13.70 35.67
CA ARG A 54 20.38 12.94 36.75
C ARG A 54 21.39 12.01 37.40
N SER A 55 21.50 12.23 38.71
CA SER A 55 22.38 11.63 39.71
C SER A 55 22.41 10.10 39.72
N VAL A 56 23.62 9.54 39.71
CA VAL A 56 23.90 8.18 40.21
C VAL A 56 24.86 8.33 41.37
N LEU A 57 24.39 7.98 42.57
CA LEU A 57 25.18 7.97 43.80
C LEU A 57 26.22 6.85 43.71
N SER A 58 27.49 7.27 43.78
CA SER A 58 28.66 6.43 43.97
C SER A 58 28.73 5.97 45.43
N LEU A 59 28.78 4.66 45.67
CA LEU A 59 29.17 4.08 46.96
C LEU A 59 30.58 3.50 46.83
N SER A 60 31.52 4.25 47.39
CA SER A 60 32.92 3.89 47.57
C SER A 60 33.12 2.82 48.64
N LYS A 61 34.02 1.87 48.35
CA LYS A 61 35.03 1.28 49.25
C LYS A 61 34.58 0.75 50.61
N VAL A 62 34.52 -0.57 50.77
CA VAL A 62 35.19 -1.29 51.89
C VAL A 62 35.62 -2.67 51.36
N PHE A 63 36.93 -2.89 51.25
CA PHE A 63 37.54 -4.21 51.05
C PHE A 63 38.50 -4.44 52.22
N GLN A 64 38.23 -5.46 53.02
CA GLN A 64 39.23 -6.15 53.86
C GLN A 64 38.91 -7.66 53.82
N PRO A 65 39.91 -8.55 53.72
CA PRO A 65 39.69 -9.97 53.67
C PRO A 65 39.80 -10.58 55.07
N TRP A 66 38.80 -11.36 55.49
CA TRP A 66 39.02 -12.34 56.55
C TRP A 66 38.31 -13.65 56.24
N ALA A 67 39.07 -14.72 56.39
CA ALA A 67 38.74 -16.08 56.06
C ALA A 67 37.84 -16.74 57.12
N GLY A 68 36.99 -17.65 56.65
CA GLY A 68 36.48 -18.77 57.44
C GLY A 68 35.01 -18.68 57.81
N LEU A 69 34.16 -19.42 57.10
CA LEU A 69 33.28 -20.46 57.67
C LEU A 69 32.42 -21.11 56.59
N LYS A 70 32.31 -22.42 56.70
CA LYS A 70 31.58 -23.34 55.82
C LYS A 70 30.07 -23.07 55.91
N GLY A 71 29.41 -22.98 54.75
CA GLY A 71 27.96 -23.00 54.64
C GLY A 71 27.55 -23.15 53.17
N ASN A 72 26.87 -24.26 52.84
CA ASN A 72 26.30 -24.50 51.52
C ASN A 72 25.20 -23.47 51.23
N THR A 73 25.51 -22.46 50.42
CA THR A 73 24.51 -21.55 49.86
C THR A 73 24.48 -21.74 48.35
N VAL A 74 23.43 -22.40 47.87
CA VAL A 74 23.13 -22.52 46.43
C VAL A 74 22.77 -21.13 45.91
N ILE A 75 23.69 -20.47 45.21
CA ILE A 75 23.40 -19.23 44.49
C ILE A 75 22.67 -19.62 43.20
N ARG A 76 21.33 -19.56 43.23
CA ARG A 76 20.53 -19.58 41.99
C ARG A 76 20.71 -18.23 41.29
N PRO A 77 21.11 -18.19 40.00
CA PRO A 77 21.06 -16.94 39.26
C PRO A 77 19.59 -16.57 39.08
N VAL A 78 19.18 -15.47 39.71
CA VAL A 78 17.90 -14.84 39.41
C VAL A 78 18.03 -14.28 38.00
N ILE A 79 17.57 -15.05 37.02
CA ILE A 79 17.26 -14.53 35.69
C ILE A 79 16.17 -13.49 35.92
N CYS A 80 16.56 -12.22 35.92
CA CYS A 80 15.61 -11.11 35.88
C CYS A 80 14.88 -11.23 34.55
N SER A 81 13.74 -11.92 34.53
CA SER A 81 12.92 -12.03 33.34
C SER A 81 12.58 -10.60 32.93
N ARG A 82 13.01 -10.21 31.74
CA ARG A 82 12.59 -8.96 31.11
C ARG A 82 11.08 -9.02 31.06
N ARG A 83 10.41 -8.32 31.97
CA ARG A 83 8.94 -8.26 32.06
C ARG A 83 8.49 -7.71 30.72
N GLU A 84 8.01 -8.58 29.84
CA GLU A 84 7.31 -8.16 28.64
C GLU A 84 6.23 -7.22 29.14
N LYS A 85 6.33 -5.94 28.79
CA LYS A 85 5.22 -5.02 28.98
C LYS A 85 4.11 -5.61 28.11
N SER A 86 3.17 -6.31 28.74
CA SER A 86 1.91 -6.67 28.11
C SER A 86 1.31 -5.34 27.67
N SER A 87 1.42 -5.02 26.38
CA SER A 87 0.74 -3.90 25.78
C SER A 87 -0.74 -4.26 25.85
N TYR A 88 -1.42 -3.75 26.88
CA TYR A 88 -2.87 -3.90 26.98
C TYR A 88 -3.47 -3.16 25.79
N THR A 89 -3.88 -3.91 24.78
CA THR A 89 -4.69 -3.38 23.67
C THR A 89 -6.15 -3.53 24.11
N PRO A 90 -6.91 -2.44 24.23
CA PRO A 90 -8.33 -2.54 24.57
C PRO A 90 -9.05 -3.39 23.51
N PRO A 91 -10.09 -4.14 23.89
CA PRO A 91 -10.85 -4.93 22.94
C PRO A 91 -11.47 -4.00 21.87
N PRO A 92 -11.69 -4.49 20.63
CA PRO A 92 -12.38 -3.73 19.60
C PRO A 92 -13.71 -3.18 20.12
N ALA A 93 -14.07 -1.96 19.73
CA ALA A 93 -15.23 -1.24 20.23
C ALA A 93 -16.54 -1.90 19.79
N LYS A 94 -16.94 -2.97 20.48
CA LYS A 94 -18.16 -3.73 20.23
C LYS A 94 -19.02 -3.77 21.49
N TYR A 95 -20.15 -3.08 21.45
CA TYR A 95 -21.08 -2.98 22.56
C TYR A 95 -22.50 -3.28 22.08
N GLY A 96 -23.25 -4.11 22.82
CA GLY A 96 -24.63 -4.47 22.44
C GLY A 96 -24.75 -5.16 21.07
N GLY A 97 -23.71 -5.89 20.63
CA GLY A 97 -23.68 -6.55 19.33
C GLY A 97 -23.35 -5.63 18.13
N ARG A 98 -23.19 -4.32 18.37
CA ARG A 98 -22.84 -3.33 17.34
C ARG A 98 -21.36 -2.99 17.40
N HIS A 99 -20.72 -2.78 16.25
CA HIS A 99 -19.32 -2.38 16.16
C HIS A 99 -19.21 -0.89 15.87
N THR A 100 -18.41 -0.17 16.65
CA THR A 100 -18.02 1.21 16.32
C THR A 100 -16.84 1.16 15.36
N VAL A 101 -16.97 1.85 14.22
CA VAL A 101 -15.95 1.91 13.17
C VAL A 101 -15.63 3.38 12.88
N THR A 102 -14.34 3.70 12.79
CA THR A 102 -13.92 5.04 12.41
C THR A 102 -14.21 5.29 10.92
N LEU A 103 -14.93 6.36 10.60
CA LEU A 103 -15.19 6.78 9.24
C LEU A 103 -14.42 8.07 8.96
N ILE A 104 -13.52 8.04 7.99
CA ILE A 104 -12.79 9.24 7.54
C ILE A 104 -13.32 9.61 6.16
N PRO A 105 -14.15 10.67 6.01
CA PRO A 105 -14.73 11.02 4.72
C PRO A 105 -13.69 11.28 3.62
N GLY A 106 -12.56 11.91 3.96
CA GLY A 106 -11.53 12.33 3.02
C GLY A 106 -11.99 13.49 2.13
N ASP A 107 -11.27 13.71 1.03
CA ASP A 107 -11.50 14.82 0.09
C ASP A 107 -12.15 14.35 -1.22
N GLY A 108 -12.55 15.33 -2.04
CA GLY A 108 -13.10 15.09 -3.38
C GLY A 108 -14.42 14.32 -3.34
N ILE A 109 -14.49 13.15 -3.98
CA ILE A 109 -15.68 12.28 -3.99
C ILE A 109 -15.87 11.49 -2.69
N GLY A 110 -14.90 11.53 -1.77
CA GLY A 110 -14.94 10.77 -0.52
C GLY A 110 -16.22 11.02 0.30
N PRO A 111 -16.57 12.28 0.63
CA PRO A 111 -17.74 12.60 1.44
C PRO A 111 -19.08 12.11 0.85
N GLU A 112 -19.31 12.27 -0.45
CA GLU A 112 -20.54 11.80 -1.11
C GLU A 112 -20.66 10.27 -1.07
N LEU A 113 -19.57 9.54 -1.38
CA LEU A 113 -19.58 8.08 -1.39
C LEU A 113 -19.74 7.51 0.02
N MET A 114 -19.09 8.11 1.02
CA MET A 114 -19.22 7.69 2.43
C MET A 114 -20.63 7.94 2.97
N SER A 115 -21.30 9.01 2.53
CA SER A 115 -22.70 9.25 2.85
C SER A 115 -23.59 8.11 2.32
N HIS A 116 -23.40 7.70 1.07
CA HIS A 116 -24.16 6.58 0.49
C HIS A 116 -23.88 5.24 1.16
N VAL A 117 -22.64 4.98 1.62
CA VAL A 117 -22.34 3.79 2.43
C VAL A 117 -23.16 3.80 3.72
N ARG A 118 -23.20 4.94 4.43
CA ARG A 118 -23.98 5.08 5.67
C ARG A 118 -25.47 4.86 5.42
N GLU A 119 -25.99 5.41 4.34
CA GLU A 119 -27.39 5.25 3.93
C GLU A 119 -27.71 3.77 3.66
N LEU A 120 -26.88 3.09 2.87
CA LEU A 120 -27.05 1.67 2.56
C LEU A 120 -26.94 0.78 3.80
N PHE A 121 -26.02 1.10 4.72
CA PHE A 121 -25.84 0.37 5.97
C PHE A 121 -27.04 0.54 6.90
N ARG A 122 -27.61 1.75 6.97
CA ARG A 122 -28.84 2.03 7.71
C ARG A 122 -30.02 1.27 7.11
N PHE A 123 -30.21 1.31 5.79
CA PHE A 123 -31.25 0.57 5.08
C PHE A 123 -31.11 -0.94 5.29
N SER A 124 -29.87 -1.44 5.27
CA SER A 124 -29.54 -2.84 5.48
C SER A 124 -29.48 -3.24 6.96
N CYS A 125 -29.84 -2.35 7.90
CA CYS A 125 -29.84 -2.63 9.34
C CYS A 125 -28.52 -3.25 9.85
N VAL A 126 -27.39 -2.85 9.28
CA VAL A 126 -26.07 -3.39 9.64
C VAL A 126 -25.73 -2.97 11.07
N PRO A 127 -25.22 -3.89 11.93
CA PRO A 127 -24.85 -3.58 13.31
C PRO A 127 -23.47 -2.87 13.38
N VAL A 128 -23.36 -1.74 12.68
CA VAL A 128 -22.18 -0.88 12.63
C VAL A 128 -22.59 0.56 12.90
N ASP A 129 -21.86 1.22 13.80
CA ASP A 129 -21.99 2.65 14.11
C ASP A 129 -20.73 3.36 13.64
N PHE A 130 -20.89 4.38 12.79
CA PHE A 130 -19.77 5.13 12.27
C PHE A 130 -19.42 6.31 13.18
N GLU A 131 -18.21 6.30 13.71
CA GLU A 131 -17.61 7.45 14.36
C GLU A 131 -16.88 8.29 13.30
N VAL A 132 -17.46 9.43 12.94
CA VAL A 132 -16.92 10.27 11.87
C VAL A 132 -15.77 11.13 12.41
N VAL A 133 -14.60 11.01 11.78
CA VAL A 133 -13.44 11.87 12.06
C VAL A 133 -13.03 12.55 10.77
N ASN A 134 -13.08 13.89 10.77
CA ASN A 134 -12.68 14.68 9.62
C ASN A 134 -11.17 14.93 9.68
N VAL A 135 -10.53 14.85 8.51
CA VAL A 135 -9.11 15.20 8.35
C VAL A 135 -9.03 16.19 7.22
N ASP A 136 -8.70 17.44 7.55
CA ASP A 136 -8.55 18.49 6.54
C ASP A 136 -7.23 18.32 5.79
N SER A 137 -7.28 18.30 4.46
CA SER A 137 -6.10 18.25 3.60
C SER A 137 -5.36 19.59 3.50
N ALA A 138 -6.03 20.71 3.78
CA ALA A 138 -5.49 22.06 3.69
C ALA A 138 -4.85 22.56 4.99
N ALA A 139 -5.21 21.97 6.13
CA ALA A 139 -4.60 22.30 7.42
C ALA A 139 -3.07 22.08 7.37
N THR A 140 -2.31 22.85 8.13
CA THR A 140 -0.87 22.61 8.31
C THR A 140 -0.57 21.81 9.57
N SER A 141 -1.51 21.74 10.51
CA SER A 141 -1.36 20.95 11.74
C SER A 141 -1.58 19.46 11.47
N GLU A 142 -0.91 18.64 12.29
CA GLU A 142 -1.08 17.19 12.31
C GLU A 142 -2.16 16.73 13.33
N ASP A 143 -2.83 17.67 14.00
CA ASP A 143 -3.80 17.34 15.05
C ASP A 143 -4.96 16.50 14.53
N ASP A 144 -5.50 16.84 13.36
CA ASP A 144 -6.59 16.11 12.72
C ASP A 144 -6.23 14.66 12.42
N ILE A 145 -5.03 14.43 11.86
CA ILE A 145 -4.56 13.09 11.53
C ILE A 145 -4.22 12.29 12.79
N ASN A 146 -3.70 12.95 13.82
CA ASN A 146 -3.45 12.33 15.13
C ASN A 146 -4.76 11.93 15.84
N ASN A 147 -5.80 12.75 15.71
CA ASN A 147 -7.15 12.42 16.19
C ASN A 147 -7.71 11.20 15.45
N ALA A 148 -7.56 11.14 14.12
CA ALA A 148 -7.96 9.98 13.33
C ALA A 148 -7.18 8.71 13.74
N ILE A 149 -5.86 8.77 13.88
CA ILE A 149 -5.04 7.65 14.35
C ILE A 149 -5.50 7.17 15.73
N THR A 150 -5.81 8.09 16.64
CA THR A 150 -6.31 7.76 17.99
C THR A 150 -7.67 7.07 17.95
N ALA A 151 -8.59 7.55 17.11
CA ALA A 151 -9.88 6.92 16.90
C ALA A 151 -9.74 5.49 16.33
N ILE A 152 -8.83 5.28 15.36
CA ILE A 152 -8.55 3.95 14.81
C ILE A 152 -7.94 3.03 15.87
N ARG A 153 -7.02 3.53 16.70
CA ARG A 153 -6.44 2.76 17.81
C ARG A 153 -7.51 2.32 18.81
N ARG A 154 -8.54 3.14 19.03
CA ARG A 154 -9.66 2.81 19.91
C ARG A 154 -10.60 1.78 19.30
N ASN A 155 -10.95 1.94 18.02
CA ASN A 155 -12.00 1.13 17.39
C ASN A 155 -11.46 -0.15 16.73
N GLY A 156 -10.18 -0.18 16.37
CA GLY A 156 -9.52 -1.29 15.66
C GLY A 156 -9.70 -1.25 14.13
N VAL A 157 -10.82 -0.69 13.66
CA VAL A 157 -11.24 -0.75 12.26
C VAL A 157 -11.64 0.62 11.73
N ALA A 158 -11.31 0.91 10.47
CA ALA A 158 -11.71 2.13 9.79
C ALA A 158 -12.14 1.92 8.35
N LEU A 159 -13.05 2.78 7.88
CA LEU A 159 -13.36 2.98 6.47
C LEU A 159 -12.99 4.41 6.09
N LYS A 160 -12.20 4.60 5.03
CA LYS A 160 -11.73 5.94 4.64
C LYS A 160 -11.93 6.25 3.16
N GLY A 161 -12.22 7.52 2.89
CA GLY A 161 -11.99 8.15 1.59
C GLY A 161 -10.53 8.51 1.42
N ASN A 162 -10.15 9.02 0.25
CA ASN A 162 -8.76 9.43 0.03
C ASN A 162 -8.52 10.86 0.54
N ILE A 163 -7.42 11.08 1.24
CA ILE A 163 -6.98 12.42 1.66
C ILE A 163 -6.05 12.97 0.59
N GLU A 164 -6.34 14.16 0.05
CA GLU A 164 -5.52 14.79 -0.98
C GLU A 164 -4.13 15.14 -0.40
N THR A 165 -3.08 14.89 -1.17
CA THR A 165 -1.72 15.33 -0.83
C THR A 165 -1.28 16.33 -1.88
N ASN A 166 -1.08 17.59 -1.48
CA ASN A 166 -0.60 18.63 -2.36
C ASN A 166 0.92 18.54 -2.51
N HIS A 167 1.40 18.04 -3.65
CA HIS A 167 2.81 17.88 -3.97
C HIS A 167 3.57 19.20 -4.19
N LYS A 168 2.87 20.35 -4.18
CA LYS A 168 3.50 21.68 -4.27
C LYS A 168 3.95 22.22 -2.92
N LEU A 169 3.51 21.60 -1.83
CA LEU A 169 3.94 21.94 -0.47
C LEU A 169 5.37 21.44 -0.24
N PRO A 170 6.12 22.04 0.72
CA PRO A 170 7.49 21.63 0.99
C PRO A 170 7.57 20.14 1.40
N PRO A 171 8.73 19.47 1.22
CA PRO A 171 8.92 18.06 1.57
C PRO A 171 8.63 17.72 3.05
N SER A 172 8.71 18.72 3.95
CA SER A 172 8.30 18.55 5.35
C SER A 172 6.82 18.21 5.51
N HIS A 173 5.98 18.57 4.54
CA HIS A 173 4.57 18.23 4.52
C HIS A 173 4.36 16.82 3.94
N MET A 174 4.42 15.85 4.84
CA MET A 174 4.26 14.43 4.53
C MET A 174 2.83 14.09 4.13
N SER A 175 2.66 13.04 3.30
CA SER A 175 1.32 12.55 2.97
C SER A 175 0.62 11.99 4.21
N ARG A 176 -0.54 12.57 4.56
CA ARG A 176 -1.38 12.08 5.67
C ARG A 176 -1.80 10.61 5.53
N ASN A 177 -2.01 10.13 4.30
CA ASN A 177 -2.29 8.71 4.07
C ASN A 177 -1.09 7.82 4.41
N ASN A 178 0.13 8.28 4.12
CA ASN A 178 1.34 7.54 4.47
C ASN A 178 1.55 7.55 5.99
N LEU A 179 1.39 8.71 6.63
CA LEU A 179 1.50 8.85 8.08
C LEU A 179 0.52 7.91 8.82
N LEU A 180 -0.73 7.79 8.34
CA LEU A 180 -1.70 6.87 8.89
C LEU A 180 -1.24 5.41 8.79
N ARG A 181 -0.70 5.01 7.63
CA ARG A 181 -0.24 3.62 7.37
C ARG A 181 0.96 3.26 8.23
N THR A 182 1.95 4.15 8.31
CA THR A 182 3.18 3.91 9.09
C THR A 182 2.91 3.98 10.60
N SER A 183 2.11 4.94 11.07
CA SER A 183 1.81 5.12 12.51
C SER A 183 0.95 4.01 13.12
N LEU A 184 0.19 3.31 12.28
CA LEU A 184 -0.64 2.15 12.66
C LEU A 184 -0.01 0.81 12.25
N ASP A 185 1.20 0.82 11.67
CA ASP A 185 1.90 -0.36 11.14
C ASP A 185 1.00 -1.25 10.26
N LEU A 186 0.25 -0.61 9.34
CA LEU A 186 -0.62 -1.28 8.37
C LEU A 186 0.21 -1.81 7.19
N TYR A 187 1.03 -2.81 7.47
CA TYR A 187 2.10 -3.28 6.60
C TYR A 187 1.66 -3.99 5.32
N ALA A 188 0.46 -4.60 5.30
CA ALA A 188 -0.04 -5.35 4.15
C ALA A 188 -1.17 -4.59 3.45
N ASN A 189 -0.89 -4.02 2.28
CA ASN A 189 -1.94 -3.55 1.39
C ASN A 189 -2.37 -4.70 0.47
N VAL A 190 -3.67 -5.02 0.47
CA VAL A 190 -4.27 -6.10 -0.31
C VAL A 190 -5.30 -5.52 -1.27
N MET A 191 -5.19 -5.92 -2.52
CA MET A 191 -6.10 -5.55 -3.60
C MET A 191 -6.49 -6.80 -4.37
N HIS A 192 -7.78 -7.02 -4.56
CA HIS A 192 -8.30 -8.14 -5.35
C HIS A 192 -8.89 -7.60 -6.66
N CYS A 193 -8.19 -7.86 -7.77
CA CYS A 193 -8.59 -7.44 -9.11
C CYS A 193 -9.27 -8.60 -9.81
N GLN A 194 -10.60 -8.53 -9.90
CA GLN A 194 -11.40 -9.53 -10.61
C GLN A 194 -12.17 -8.88 -11.76
N THR A 195 -12.21 -9.54 -12.92
CA THR A 195 -13.12 -9.16 -14.00
C THR A 195 -14.57 -9.27 -13.50
N LEU A 196 -15.29 -8.16 -13.49
CA LEU A 196 -16.68 -8.15 -13.04
C LEU A 196 -17.63 -8.49 -14.21
N PRO A 197 -18.65 -9.35 -13.99
CA PRO A 197 -19.68 -9.59 -14.99
C PRO A 197 -20.44 -8.30 -15.29
N GLY A 198 -20.64 -8.00 -16.57
CA GLY A 198 -21.30 -6.77 -17.04
C GLY A 198 -20.36 -5.63 -17.38
N VAL A 199 -19.09 -5.65 -16.94
CA VAL A 199 -18.11 -4.62 -17.30
C VAL A 199 -17.29 -5.09 -18.51
N GLN A 200 -17.43 -4.37 -19.63
CA GLN A 200 -16.68 -4.69 -20.84
C GLN A 200 -15.29 -4.06 -20.81
N THR A 201 -14.26 -4.89 -20.93
CA THR A 201 -12.85 -4.48 -21.00
C THR A 201 -12.10 -5.29 -22.06
N ARG A 202 -10.84 -4.92 -22.32
CA ARG A 202 -10.00 -5.60 -23.33
C ARG A 202 -9.64 -7.05 -22.94
N HIS A 203 -9.47 -7.31 -21.65
CA HIS A 203 -9.06 -8.62 -21.12
C HIS A 203 -10.17 -9.23 -20.28
N LYS A 204 -10.34 -10.54 -20.37
CA LYS A 204 -11.36 -11.30 -19.62
C LYS A 204 -10.70 -12.28 -18.66
N ASP A 205 -11.47 -12.79 -17.72
CA ASP A 205 -11.08 -13.85 -16.78
C ASP A 205 -9.83 -13.49 -15.95
N ILE A 206 -9.75 -12.22 -15.52
CA ILE A 206 -8.73 -11.76 -14.59
C ILE A 206 -9.19 -12.03 -13.17
N ASP A 207 -8.32 -12.64 -12.38
CA ASP A 207 -8.55 -12.87 -10.95
C ASP A 207 -7.20 -12.88 -10.22
N ILE A 208 -6.71 -11.68 -9.88
CA ILE A 208 -5.37 -11.46 -9.32
C ILE A 208 -5.47 -10.84 -7.94
N ILE A 209 -4.76 -11.39 -6.96
CA ILE A 209 -4.60 -10.79 -5.63
C ILE A 209 -3.22 -10.16 -5.54
N ILE A 210 -3.17 -8.87 -5.28
CA ILE A 210 -1.94 -8.09 -5.17
C ILE A 210 -1.71 -7.78 -3.69
N LEU A 211 -0.55 -8.17 -3.19
CA LEU A 211 -0.04 -7.83 -1.88
C LEU A 211 1.16 -6.91 -2.01
N ARG A 212 1.04 -5.75 -1.39
CA ARG A 212 2.03 -4.70 -1.40
C ARG A 212 2.51 -4.46 0.03
N GLU A 213 3.83 -4.46 0.21
CA GLU A 213 4.46 -3.91 1.41
C GLU A 213 4.12 -2.41 1.50
N ASN A 214 3.66 -1.92 2.65
CA ASN A 214 2.97 -0.64 2.75
C ASN A 214 3.58 0.32 3.80
N THR A 215 4.77 0.02 4.34
CA THR A 215 5.42 0.79 5.43
C THR A 215 6.86 1.21 5.14
N GLU A 216 7.56 0.60 4.20
CA GLU A 216 8.96 0.93 3.87
C GLU A 216 9.17 1.13 2.36
N GLY A 217 10.42 1.00 1.90
CA GLY A 217 10.83 1.19 0.52
C GLY A 217 10.99 2.67 0.18
N GLU A 218 10.45 3.04 -0.98
CA GLU A 218 10.52 4.41 -1.50
C GLU A 218 9.60 5.38 -0.73
N TYR A 219 8.67 4.86 0.08
CA TYR A 219 7.73 5.64 0.89
C TYR A 219 8.25 5.96 2.30
N SER A 220 9.53 5.64 2.59
CA SER A 220 10.21 6.13 3.78
C SER A 220 10.45 7.64 3.75
N SER A 221 10.35 8.28 2.56
CA SER A 221 10.43 9.73 2.36
C SER A 221 11.67 10.38 2.98
N LEU A 222 12.80 9.67 2.91
CA LEU A 222 14.10 10.15 3.35
C LEU A 222 14.82 10.74 2.15
N GLU A 223 14.69 12.05 1.99
CA GLU A 223 15.27 12.80 0.88
C GLU A 223 16.12 13.96 1.41
N HIS A 224 17.23 14.24 0.74
CA HIS A 224 18.06 15.40 1.04
C HIS A 224 18.77 15.91 -0.22
N GLU A 225 19.12 17.19 -0.22
CA GLU A 225 19.89 17.83 -1.27
C GLU A 225 21.29 18.11 -0.72
N ASN A 226 22.26 17.29 -1.13
CA ASN A 226 23.63 17.37 -0.59
C ASN A 226 24.39 18.58 -1.17
N VAL A 227 24.24 18.82 -2.47
CA VAL A 227 24.68 20.04 -3.14
C VAL A 227 23.54 20.58 -4.00
N PRO A 228 23.45 21.91 -4.24
CA PRO A 228 22.39 22.48 -5.07
C PRO A 228 22.24 21.79 -6.42
N GLY A 229 21.07 21.22 -6.69
CA GLY A 229 20.73 20.45 -7.88
C GLY A 229 20.96 18.93 -7.79
N VAL A 230 21.47 18.39 -6.68
CA VAL A 230 21.71 16.95 -6.48
C VAL A 230 20.87 16.44 -5.31
N VAL A 231 19.77 15.75 -5.65
CA VAL A 231 18.82 15.20 -4.70
C VAL A 231 19.02 13.70 -4.55
N GLU A 232 19.21 13.25 -3.31
CA GLU A 232 19.30 11.85 -2.95
C GLU A 232 17.99 11.40 -2.31
N CYS A 233 17.51 10.21 -2.72
CA CYS A 233 16.33 9.56 -2.15
C CYS A 233 16.74 8.18 -1.63
N LEU A 234 16.56 7.95 -0.33
CA LEU A 234 17.01 6.74 0.35
C LEU A 234 15.89 5.71 0.43
N LYS A 235 15.98 4.67 -0.40
CA LYS A 235 15.11 3.49 -0.33
C LYS A 235 15.60 2.53 0.75
N ILE A 236 14.74 2.26 1.74
CA ILE A 236 15.06 1.34 2.84
C ILE A 236 14.22 0.06 2.68
N ILE A 237 14.90 -1.08 2.56
CA ILE A 237 14.27 -2.40 2.58
C ILE A 237 14.84 -3.18 3.76
N THR A 238 13.96 -3.71 4.60
CA THR A 238 14.37 -4.45 5.80
C THR A 238 13.92 -5.90 5.71
N ARG A 239 14.72 -6.78 6.32
CA ARG A 239 14.43 -8.21 6.37
C ARG A 239 13.13 -8.50 7.12
N ILE A 240 12.88 -7.80 8.23
CA ILE A 240 11.70 -8.01 9.08
C ILE A 240 10.42 -7.72 8.29
N ASN A 241 10.38 -6.58 7.59
CA ASN A 241 9.20 -6.18 6.82
C ASN A 241 9.02 -7.02 5.55
N SER A 242 10.10 -7.46 4.93
CA SER A 242 10.06 -8.39 3.79
C SER A 242 9.55 -9.78 4.18
N LEU A 243 9.95 -10.30 5.35
CA LEU A 243 9.46 -11.59 5.86
C LEU A 243 7.96 -11.52 6.19
N ARG A 244 7.50 -10.51 6.95
CA ARG A 244 6.09 -10.43 7.34
C ARG A 244 5.13 -10.31 6.16
N ILE A 245 5.49 -9.55 5.11
CA ILE A 245 4.62 -9.43 3.93
C ILE A 245 4.61 -10.71 3.09
N ALA A 246 5.76 -11.40 2.99
CA ALA A 246 5.84 -12.70 2.33
C ALA A 246 5.02 -13.76 3.09
N GLU A 247 5.18 -13.86 4.40
CA GLU A 247 4.39 -14.76 5.26
C GLU A 247 2.89 -14.50 5.10
N TYR A 248 2.48 -13.22 5.14
CA TYR A 248 1.10 -12.84 4.94
C TYR A 248 0.57 -13.23 3.54
N ALA A 249 1.38 -13.05 2.49
CA ALA A 249 1.01 -13.44 1.13
C ALA A 249 0.79 -14.95 0.98
N PHE A 250 1.72 -15.78 1.48
CA PHE A 250 1.60 -17.24 1.43
C PHE A 250 0.44 -17.76 2.28
N LYS A 251 0.25 -17.19 3.47
CA LYS A 251 -0.90 -17.52 4.33
C LYS A 251 -2.22 -17.19 3.64
N LEU A 252 -2.34 -15.97 3.08
CA LEU A 252 -3.55 -15.55 2.35
C LEU A 252 -3.80 -16.45 1.13
N ALA A 253 -2.74 -16.79 0.39
CA ALA A 253 -2.85 -17.70 -0.75
C ALA A 253 -3.44 -19.05 -0.33
N ARG A 254 -2.93 -19.66 0.74
CA ARG A 254 -3.45 -20.94 1.28
C ARG A 254 -4.89 -20.82 1.75
N GLU A 255 -5.22 -19.79 2.54
CA GLU A 255 -6.57 -19.55 3.07
C GLU A 255 -7.62 -19.33 1.96
N LYS A 256 -7.20 -18.73 0.84
CA LYS A 256 -8.07 -18.48 -0.33
C LYS A 256 -8.03 -19.61 -1.36
N GLY A 257 -7.31 -20.71 -1.09
CA GLY A 257 -7.18 -21.84 -2.02
C GLY A 257 -6.43 -21.49 -3.32
N ARG A 258 -5.59 -20.45 -3.30
CA ARG A 258 -4.73 -20.05 -4.40
C ARG A 258 -3.52 -20.98 -4.49
N ARG A 259 -2.98 -21.14 -5.70
CA ARG A 259 -1.96 -22.15 -5.99
C ARG A 259 -0.59 -21.56 -6.30
N ARG A 260 -0.51 -20.26 -6.60
CA ARG A 260 0.73 -19.64 -7.04
C ARG A 260 0.96 -18.26 -6.42
N VAL A 261 2.20 -18.02 -5.97
CA VAL A 261 2.68 -16.72 -5.48
C VAL A 261 3.87 -16.27 -6.32
N THR A 262 3.72 -15.13 -7.01
CA THR A 262 4.77 -14.49 -7.81
C THR A 262 5.37 -13.31 -7.03
N ALA A 263 6.67 -13.37 -6.69
CA ALA A 263 7.38 -12.20 -6.14
C ALA A 263 7.83 -11.25 -7.25
N VAL A 264 7.41 -9.98 -7.20
CA VAL A 264 7.78 -8.96 -8.19
C VAL A 264 8.87 -8.05 -7.66
N HIS A 265 9.95 -7.87 -8.42
CA HIS A 265 11.16 -7.16 -7.96
C HIS A 265 11.97 -6.55 -9.12
N LYS A 266 13.05 -5.82 -8.81
CA LYS A 266 14.09 -5.33 -9.73
C LYS A 266 15.49 -5.69 -9.24
N ALA A 267 15.63 -6.90 -8.69
CA ALA A 267 16.89 -7.40 -8.11
C ALA A 267 18.05 -7.57 -9.12
N ASN A 268 17.78 -7.52 -10.43
CA ASN A 268 18.83 -7.46 -11.45
C ASN A 268 19.61 -6.14 -11.43
N ILE A 269 18.98 -5.04 -11.00
CA ILE A 269 19.60 -3.72 -10.83
C ILE A 269 19.90 -3.47 -9.35
N MET A 270 18.89 -3.54 -8.47
CA MET A 270 19.05 -3.35 -7.02
C MET A 270 19.38 -4.66 -6.32
N LYS A 271 20.61 -5.15 -6.56
CA LYS A 271 21.06 -6.46 -6.10
C LYS A 271 20.98 -6.68 -4.59
N LEU A 272 21.18 -5.63 -3.79
CA LEU A 272 21.12 -5.72 -2.32
C LEU A 272 19.68 -5.56 -1.78
N GLY A 273 19.02 -4.42 -2.04
CA GLY A 273 17.70 -4.14 -1.50
C GLY A 273 16.62 -5.11 -1.98
N ASP A 274 16.41 -5.19 -3.30
CA ASP A 274 15.42 -6.10 -3.88
C ASP A 274 15.88 -7.57 -3.83
N GLY A 275 17.20 -7.80 -3.82
CA GLY A 275 17.75 -9.13 -3.59
C GLY A 275 17.40 -9.66 -2.20
N LEU A 276 17.48 -8.82 -1.16
CA LEU A 276 17.04 -9.16 0.20
C LEU A 276 15.55 -9.49 0.25
N PHE A 277 14.69 -8.66 -0.38
CA PHE A 277 13.25 -8.94 -0.47
C PHE A 277 12.96 -10.29 -1.13
N LEU A 278 13.59 -10.56 -2.28
CA LEU A 278 13.42 -11.82 -3.01
C LEU A 278 13.91 -13.02 -2.20
N GLN A 279 15.03 -12.86 -1.47
CA GLN A 279 15.54 -13.90 -0.58
C GLN A 279 14.55 -14.23 0.54
N CYS A 280 13.97 -13.22 1.19
CA CYS A 280 12.94 -13.42 2.22
C CYS A 280 11.73 -14.16 1.66
N CYS A 281 11.28 -13.82 0.45
CA CYS A 281 10.18 -14.53 -0.21
C CYS A 281 10.51 -16.01 -0.46
N LYS A 282 11.74 -16.32 -0.90
CA LYS A 282 12.21 -17.71 -1.11
C LYS A 282 12.26 -18.50 0.20
N GLU A 283 12.72 -17.88 1.28
CA GLU A 283 12.79 -18.52 2.59
C GLU A 283 11.40 -18.88 3.11
N VAL A 284 10.44 -17.95 2.99
CA VAL A 284 9.04 -18.23 3.36
C VAL A 284 8.44 -19.30 2.46
N ALA A 285 8.69 -19.25 1.14
CA ALA A 285 8.20 -20.24 0.18
C ALA A 285 8.59 -21.68 0.55
N ALA A 286 9.77 -21.90 1.14
CA ALA A 286 10.21 -23.21 1.59
C ALA A 286 9.29 -23.83 2.66
N GLY A 287 8.55 -23.01 3.42
CA GLY A 287 7.54 -23.46 4.39
C GLY A 287 6.15 -23.74 3.77
N TYR A 288 5.96 -23.50 2.47
CA TYR A 288 4.70 -23.66 1.75
C TYR A 288 4.87 -24.49 0.47
N PRO A 289 5.27 -25.78 0.56
CA PRO A 289 5.57 -26.61 -0.61
C PRO A 289 4.33 -26.91 -1.49
N ASP A 290 3.13 -26.72 -0.96
CA ASP A 290 1.84 -26.81 -1.65
C ASP A 290 1.55 -25.62 -2.58
N ILE A 291 2.29 -24.51 -2.43
CA ILE A 291 2.12 -23.29 -3.22
C ILE A 291 3.31 -23.13 -4.16
N THR A 292 3.03 -23.01 -5.45
CA THR A 292 4.06 -22.75 -6.45
C THR A 292 4.61 -21.34 -6.24
N PHE A 293 5.92 -21.22 -6.09
CA PHE A 293 6.61 -19.94 -5.98
C PHE A 293 7.39 -19.62 -7.26
N ASP A 294 7.12 -18.45 -7.82
CA ASP A 294 7.87 -17.88 -8.93
C ASP A 294 8.26 -16.42 -8.63
N ASN A 295 9.17 -15.88 -9.43
CA ASN A 295 9.57 -14.48 -9.33
C ASN A 295 9.66 -13.87 -10.73
N MET A 296 9.38 -12.58 -10.81
CA MET A 296 9.38 -11.86 -12.08
C MET A 296 9.91 -10.44 -11.88
N ILE A 297 10.71 -9.98 -12.83
CA ILE A 297 11.19 -8.60 -12.83
C ILE A 297 10.01 -7.66 -13.16
N VAL A 298 9.90 -6.52 -12.48
CA VAL A 298 8.73 -5.62 -12.53
C VAL A 298 8.42 -5.08 -13.94
N ASP A 299 9.43 -4.85 -14.77
CA ASP A 299 9.25 -4.44 -16.18
C ASP A 299 8.64 -5.54 -17.05
N ASN A 300 9.14 -6.78 -16.92
CA ASN A 300 8.49 -7.91 -17.57
C ASN A 300 7.09 -8.13 -17.02
N THR A 301 6.89 -7.93 -15.71
CA THR A 301 5.58 -8.08 -15.06
C THR A 301 4.54 -7.17 -15.68
N THR A 302 4.84 -5.89 -15.88
CA THR A 302 3.90 -4.95 -16.52
C THR A 302 3.63 -5.32 -17.98
N MET A 303 4.64 -5.77 -18.73
CA MET A 303 4.47 -6.29 -20.09
C MET A 303 3.57 -7.54 -20.13
N GLN A 304 3.74 -8.46 -19.19
CA GLN A 304 2.91 -9.66 -19.06
C GLN A 304 1.47 -9.32 -18.64
N LEU A 305 1.28 -8.34 -17.76
CA LEU A 305 -0.06 -7.92 -17.30
C LEU A 305 -0.92 -7.36 -18.44
N VAL A 306 -0.34 -6.55 -19.34
CA VAL A 306 -1.10 -5.97 -20.46
C VAL A 306 -1.25 -6.91 -21.66
N SER A 307 -0.62 -8.09 -21.61
CA SER A 307 -0.70 -9.09 -22.69
C SER A 307 -1.47 -10.34 -22.25
N LYS A 308 -1.00 -11.03 -21.20
CA LYS A 308 -1.59 -12.25 -20.64
C LYS A 308 -1.67 -12.18 -19.10
N PRO A 309 -2.61 -11.39 -18.54
CA PRO A 309 -2.76 -11.23 -17.10
C PRO A 309 -3.26 -12.50 -16.37
N GLN A 310 -3.95 -13.43 -17.06
CA GLN A 310 -4.55 -14.64 -16.48
C GLN A 310 -3.52 -15.66 -15.99
N GLN A 311 -2.36 -15.67 -16.66
CA GLN A 311 -1.15 -15.27 -15.98
C GLN A 311 -1.02 -15.58 -14.48
N PHE A 312 -1.38 -14.56 -13.70
CA PHE A 312 -1.03 -14.35 -12.31
C PHE A 312 -2.17 -14.79 -11.38
N ASP A 313 -1.79 -15.19 -10.18
CA ASP A 313 -2.71 -15.59 -9.11
C ASP A 313 -2.51 -14.66 -7.91
N VAL A 314 -1.56 -14.95 -7.02
CA VAL A 314 -1.14 -14.04 -5.95
C VAL A 314 0.19 -13.38 -6.31
N MET A 315 0.29 -12.07 -6.14
CA MET A 315 1.52 -11.30 -6.41
C MET A 315 1.96 -10.58 -5.14
N VAL A 316 3.23 -10.72 -4.76
CA VAL A 316 3.80 -10.04 -3.58
C VAL A 316 4.96 -9.15 -4.00
N MET A 317 5.01 -7.91 -3.51
CA MET A 317 6.02 -6.94 -3.94
C MET A 317 6.29 -5.81 -2.94
N PRO A 318 7.47 -5.16 -3.06
CA PRO A 318 7.78 -3.92 -2.35
C PRO A 318 6.84 -2.76 -2.71
N ASN A 319 6.91 -1.70 -1.91
CA ASN A 319 5.94 -0.62 -1.85
C ASN A 319 5.68 0.10 -3.18
N LEU A 320 6.73 0.62 -3.87
CA LEU A 320 6.54 1.36 -5.12
C LEU A 320 5.99 0.49 -6.26
N TYR A 321 6.49 -0.74 -6.41
CA TYR A 321 6.03 -1.64 -7.48
C TYR A 321 4.58 -2.04 -7.26
N GLY A 322 4.19 -2.24 -5.99
CA GLY A 322 2.80 -2.44 -5.59
C GLY A 322 1.91 -1.33 -6.10
N ASN A 323 2.32 -0.07 -5.94
CA ASN A 323 1.54 1.06 -6.44
C ASN A 323 1.32 1.02 -7.95
N VAL A 324 2.37 0.73 -8.72
CA VAL A 324 2.30 0.69 -10.19
C VAL A 324 1.45 -0.49 -10.66
N VAL A 325 1.76 -1.69 -10.17
CA VAL A 325 1.08 -2.94 -10.56
C VAL A 325 -0.40 -2.92 -10.17
N SER A 326 -0.74 -2.40 -8.98
CA SER A 326 -2.13 -2.19 -8.57
C SER A 326 -2.90 -1.30 -9.54
N ASN A 327 -2.32 -0.18 -9.97
CA ASN A 327 -2.99 0.72 -10.91
C ASN A 327 -3.15 0.10 -12.31
N VAL A 328 -2.14 -0.64 -12.80
CA VAL A 328 -2.26 -1.40 -14.05
C VAL A 328 -3.41 -2.39 -13.95
N CYS A 329 -3.48 -3.18 -12.88
CA CYS A 329 -4.54 -4.17 -12.70
C CYS A 329 -5.93 -3.56 -12.54
N ALA A 330 -6.06 -2.42 -11.84
CA ALA A 330 -7.32 -1.66 -11.80
C ALA A 330 -7.76 -1.26 -13.22
N GLY A 331 -6.85 -0.73 -14.04
CA GLY A 331 -7.13 -0.38 -15.43
C GLY A 331 -7.58 -1.59 -16.26
N LEU A 332 -6.97 -2.75 -16.06
CA LEU A 332 -7.34 -3.98 -16.78
C LEU A 332 -8.77 -4.46 -16.49
N VAL A 333 -9.27 -4.28 -15.27
CA VAL A 333 -10.59 -4.77 -14.86
C VAL A 333 -11.72 -3.74 -14.99
N GLY A 334 -11.43 -2.52 -15.48
CA GLY A 334 -12.44 -1.51 -15.81
C GLY A 334 -12.23 -0.16 -15.14
N GLY A 335 -11.19 -0.01 -14.30
CA GLY A 335 -10.75 1.27 -13.77
C GLY A 335 -10.88 1.42 -12.26
N PRO A 336 -10.58 2.64 -11.75
CA PRO A 336 -10.47 2.92 -10.32
C PRO A 336 -11.79 2.83 -9.56
N GLY A 337 -12.93 3.00 -10.25
CA GLY A 337 -14.27 2.99 -9.65
C GLY A 337 -14.74 1.62 -9.17
N LEU A 338 -14.04 0.54 -9.51
CA LEU A 338 -14.48 -0.84 -9.27
C LEU A 338 -13.72 -1.57 -8.16
N VAL A 339 -12.44 -1.25 -7.96
CA VAL A 339 -11.56 -2.12 -7.17
C VAL A 339 -11.46 -1.67 -5.71
N PRO A 340 -11.87 -2.51 -4.73
CA PRO A 340 -11.68 -2.21 -3.32
C PRO A 340 -10.25 -2.50 -2.86
N GLY A 341 -9.79 -1.77 -1.85
CA GLY A 341 -8.50 -1.97 -1.19
C GLY A 341 -8.66 -2.16 0.31
N ALA A 342 -7.72 -2.90 0.90
CA ALA A 342 -7.63 -3.05 2.35
C ALA A 342 -6.17 -2.94 2.80
N ASN A 343 -5.95 -2.30 3.94
CA ASN A 343 -4.65 -2.21 4.60
C ASN A 343 -4.76 -2.91 5.94
N TYR A 344 -3.98 -3.97 6.13
CA TYR A 344 -3.98 -4.78 7.33
C TYR A 344 -2.66 -4.59 8.09
N GLY A 345 -2.78 -4.33 9.39
CA GLY A 345 -1.70 -4.43 10.35
C GLY A 345 -1.92 -5.63 11.28
N LYS A 346 -1.11 -5.74 12.33
CA LYS A 346 -1.28 -6.76 13.36
C LYS A 346 -2.58 -6.56 14.15
N ASP A 347 -2.82 -5.32 14.57
CA ASP A 347 -3.91 -4.97 15.50
C ASP A 347 -5.03 -4.15 14.83
N TYR A 348 -4.78 -3.58 13.65
CA TYR A 348 -5.67 -2.62 12.99
C TYR A 348 -5.96 -2.98 11.53
N ALA A 349 -7.11 -2.56 11.03
CA ALA A 349 -7.47 -2.70 9.61
C ALA A 349 -8.18 -1.45 9.07
N VAL A 350 -7.76 -1.00 7.88
CA VAL A 350 -8.31 0.19 7.21
C VAL A 350 -8.71 -0.14 5.78
N PHE A 351 -9.98 0.07 5.48
CA PHE A 351 -10.59 -0.22 4.17
C PHE A 351 -10.74 1.07 3.37
N GLU A 352 -10.41 1.03 2.08
CA GLU A 352 -10.43 2.18 1.18
C GLU A 352 -10.62 1.75 -0.28
N THR A 353 -10.72 2.71 -1.21
CA THR A 353 -10.64 2.40 -2.64
C THR A 353 -9.20 2.06 -3.03
N ALA A 354 -8.99 1.08 -3.92
CA ALA A 354 -7.64 0.57 -4.20
C ALA A 354 -6.70 1.60 -4.82
N THR A 355 -7.20 2.44 -5.73
CA THR A 355 -6.37 3.38 -6.50
C THR A 355 -6.12 4.71 -5.79
N ARG A 356 -6.71 4.93 -4.60
CA ARG A 356 -6.46 6.11 -3.75
C ARG A 356 -6.64 7.43 -4.52
N ASN A 357 -7.66 7.50 -5.39
CA ASN A 357 -8.00 8.70 -6.16
C ASN A 357 -8.97 9.58 -5.37
N THR A 358 -8.75 10.90 -5.38
CA THR A 358 -9.69 11.86 -4.76
C THR A 358 -10.88 12.19 -5.67
N GLY A 359 -10.73 12.06 -7.00
CA GLY A 359 -11.81 12.38 -7.94
C GLY A 359 -12.27 13.84 -7.92
N LYS A 360 -11.41 14.78 -7.54
CA LYS A 360 -11.77 16.20 -7.32
C LYS A 360 -12.50 16.86 -8.51
N SER A 361 -12.18 16.47 -9.74
CA SER A 361 -12.81 16.99 -10.96
C SER A 361 -14.28 16.59 -11.11
N ILE A 362 -14.71 15.50 -10.46
CA ILE A 362 -16.07 14.94 -10.53
C ILE A 362 -16.83 15.02 -9.19
N ALA A 363 -16.20 15.56 -8.15
CA ALA A 363 -16.81 15.72 -6.82
C ALA A 363 -18.06 16.62 -6.86
N ASN A 364 -19.07 16.26 -6.06
CA ASN A 364 -20.36 16.97 -5.94
C ASN A 364 -21.16 17.05 -7.24
N LYS A 365 -20.89 16.16 -8.20
CA LYS A 365 -21.62 16.09 -9.48
C LYS A 365 -22.56 14.89 -9.57
N ASN A 366 -22.62 14.03 -8.55
CA ASN A 366 -23.46 12.82 -8.52
C ASN A 366 -23.18 11.87 -9.71
N ILE A 367 -21.92 11.79 -10.15
CA ILE A 367 -21.46 10.91 -11.25
C ILE A 367 -20.34 9.96 -10.84
N ALA A 368 -19.87 10.02 -9.60
CA ALA A 368 -18.83 9.13 -9.10
C ALA A 368 -19.35 7.69 -8.98
N ASN A 369 -18.54 6.72 -9.37
CA ASN A 369 -18.88 5.31 -9.24
C ASN A 369 -18.78 4.87 -7.76
N PRO A 370 -19.86 4.40 -7.12
CA PRO A 370 -19.83 4.00 -5.72
C PRO A 370 -19.26 2.59 -5.51
N THR A 371 -19.07 1.80 -6.57
CA THR A 371 -18.78 0.36 -6.51
C THR A 371 -17.56 0.03 -5.65
N ALA A 372 -16.39 0.63 -5.90
CA ALA A 372 -15.17 0.35 -5.16
C ALA A 372 -15.33 0.61 -3.66
N THR A 373 -15.97 1.72 -3.29
CA THR A 373 -16.22 2.09 -1.89
C THR A 373 -17.20 1.12 -1.22
N LEU A 374 -18.27 0.74 -1.91
CA LEU A 374 -19.24 -0.23 -1.41
C LEU A 374 -18.61 -1.62 -1.23
N LEU A 375 -17.78 -2.06 -2.17
CA LEU A 375 -17.05 -3.32 -2.06
C LEU A 375 -16.00 -3.27 -0.95
N ALA A 376 -15.33 -2.14 -0.73
CA ALA A 376 -14.41 -1.95 0.40
C ALA A 376 -15.15 -2.04 1.73
N SER A 377 -16.36 -1.48 1.82
CA SER A 377 -17.23 -1.64 2.98
C SER A 377 -17.66 -3.10 3.20
N CYS A 378 -17.80 -3.91 2.14
CA CYS A 378 -18.05 -5.35 2.27
C CYS A 378 -16.82 -6.11 2.79
N LEU A 379 -15.61 -5.73 2.38
CA LEU A 379 -14.37 -6.29 2.94
C LEU A 379 -14.26 -5.98 4.45
N MET A 380 -14.65 -4.78 4.85
CA MET A 380 -14.73 -4.39 6.25
C MET A 380 -15.72 -5.25 7.03
N LEU A 381 -16.91 -5.51 6.47
CA LEU A 381 -17.90 -6.38 7.11
C LEU A 381 -17.39 -7.81 7.27
N ASP A 382 -16.67 -8.36 6.29
CA ASP A 382 -16.02 -9.66 6.42
C ASP A 382 -14.97 -9.68 7.54
N HIS A 383 -14.19 -8.61 7.68
CA HIS A 383 -13.21 -8.48 8.75
C HIS A 383 -13.89 -8.46 10.14
N LEU A 384 -15.02 -7.76 10.25
CA LEU A 384 -15.88 -7.73 11.44
C LEU A 384 -16.70 -9.01 11.69
N LYS A 385 -16.53 -10.05 10.85
CA LYS A 385 -17.27 -11.32 10.90
C LYS A 385 -18.78 -11.18 10.65
N LEU A 386 -19.19 -10.12 9.95
CA LEU A 386 -20.56 -9.84 9.53
C LEU A 386 -20.80 -10.36 8.09
N HIS A 387 -20.47 -11.63 7.85
CA HIS A 387 -20.40 -12.23 6.52
C HIS A 387 -21.75 -12.22 5.76
N ASP A 388 -22.88 -12.38 6.44
CA ASP A 388 -24.19 -12.36 5.79
C ASP A 388 -24.53 -10.98 5.20
N TYR A 389 -24.24 -9.91 5.94
CA TYR A 389 -24.42 -8.54 5.46
C TYR A 389 -23.48 -8.26 4.28
N ALA A 390 -22.21 -8.66 4.40
CA ALA A 390 -21.21 -8.52 3.34
C ALA A 390 -21.64 -9.24 2.06
N ARG A 391 -22.16 -10.47 2.18
CA ARG A 391 -22.63 -11.30 1.07
C ARG A 391 -23.84 -10.69 0.36
N ILE A 392 -24.83 -10.23 1.12
CA ILE A 392 -26.05 -9.61 0.56
C ILE A 392 -25.70 -8.33 -0.20
N ILE A 393 -24.94 -7.41 0.42
CA ILE A 393 -24.59 -6.13 -0.21
C ILE A 393 -23.71 -6.37 -1.43
N ARG A 394 -22.69 -7.22 -1.33
CA ARG A 394 -21.80 -7.54 -2.46
C ARG A 394 -22.57 -8.15 -3.63
N LYS A 395 -23.47 -9.09 -3.36
CA LYS A 395 -24.31 -9.68 -4.40
C LYS A 395 -25.16 -8.61 -5.09
N ALA A 396 -25.78 -7.72 -4.31
CA ALA A 396 -26.58 -6.63 -4.86
C ALA A 396 -25.75 -5.70 -5.77
N VAL A 397 -24.57 -5.27 -5.32
CA VAL A 397 -23.63 -4.46 -6.12
C VAL A 397 -23.29 -5.16 -7.45
N LEU A 398 -22.91 -6.43 -7.40
CA LEU A 398 -22.56 -7.19 -8.61
C LEU A 398 -23.76 -7.38 -9.54
N THR A 399 -24.95 -7.65 -8.99
CA THR A 399 -26.19 -7.84 -9.75
C THR A 399 -26.60 -6.54 -10.45
N THR A 400 -26.46 -5.38 -9.80
CA THR A 400 -26.75 -4.08 -10.43
C THR A 400 -25.83 -3.82 -11.63
N LEU A 401 -24.55 -4.20 -11.54
CA LEU A 401 -23.61 -4.06 -12.66
C LEU A 401 -23.87 -5.06 -13.79
N SER A 402 -24.28 -6.29 -13.46
CA SER A 402 -24.40 -7.38 -14.44
C SER A 402 -25.80 -7.53 -15.05
N GLU A 403 -26.87 -7.48 -14.25
CA GLU A 403 -28.23 -7.74 -14.70
C GLU A 403 -28.97 -6.45 -15.04
N THR A 404 -28.93 -5.47 -14.12
CA THR A 404 -29.56 -4.16 -14.36
C THR A 404 -28.80 -3.34 -15.40
N GLN A 405 -27.50 -3.62 -15.61
CA GLN A 405 -26.62 -2.89 -16.53
C GLN A 405 -26.63 -1.37 -16.26
N LEU A 406 -26.82 -0.99 -14.99
CA LEU A 406 -26.84 0.42 -14.60
C LEU A 406 -25.41 0.86 -14.28
N HIS A 407 -24.80 1.51 -15.26
CA HIS A 407 -23.40 1.93 -15.21
C HIS A 407 -23.28 3.45 -15.06
N THR A 408 -22.31 3.88 -14.27
CA THR A 408 -21.86 5.27 -14.20
C THR A 408 -20.97 5.63 -15.39
N ALA A 409 -20.69 6.93 -15.56
CA ALA A 409 -19.97 7.48 -16.70
C ALA A 409 -18.55 6.90 -16.92
N ASP A 410 -17.85 6.51 -15.86
CA ASP A 410 -16.52 5.88 -15.94
C ASP A 410 -16.52 4.52 -16.66
N LEU A 411 -17.66 3.83 -16.67
CA LEU A 411 -17.85 2.56 -17.37
C LEU A 411 -18.54 2.75 -18.74
N GLY A 412 -18.75 4.00 -19.18
CA GLY A 412 -19.45 4.34 -20.42
C GLY A 412 -20.98 4.40 -20.30
N GLY A 413 -21.53 4.34 -19.09
CA GLY A 413 -22.97 4.48 -18.83
C GLY A 413 -23.41 5.93 -18.62
N GLN A 414 -24.70 6.10 -18.32
CA GLN A 414 -25.32 7.41 -18.07
C GLN A 414 -25.95 7.52 -16.67
N GLY A 415 -25.83 6.47 -15.84
CA GLY A 415 -26.38 6.44 -14.50
C GLY A 415 -25.64 7.38 -13.56
N THR A 416 -26.39 7.99 -12.64
CA THR A 416 -25.86 8.80 -11.54
C THR A 416 -25.46 7.92 -10.34
N THR A 417 -24.62 8.46 -9.45
CA THR A 417 -24.23 7.78 -8.21
C THR A 417 -25.46 7.36 -7.39
N SER A 418 -26.41 8.29 -7.26
CA SER A 418 -27.65 8.07 -6.50
C SER A 418 -28.55 6.98 -7.11
N GLU A 419 -28.71 6.95 -8.43
CA GLU A 419 -29.50 5.90 -9.11
C GLU A 419 -28.88 4.52 -8.92
N VAL A 420 -27.55 4.41 -9.00
CA VAL A 420 -26.83 3.15 -8.74
C VAL A 420 -27.05 2.68 -7.31
N VAL A 421 -26.92 3.58 -6.33
CA VAL A 421 -27.13 3.25 -4.91
C VAL A 421 -28.59 2.83 -4.64
N GLN A 422 -29.56 3.51 -5.24
CA GLN A 422 -30.97 3.15 -5.14
C GLN A 422 -31.26 1.78 -5.75
N ALA A 423 -30.72 1.48 -6.92
CA ALA A 423 -30.86 0.17 -7.56
C ALA A 423 -30.27 -0.95 -6.67
N ILE A 424 -29.13 -0.69 -6.02
CA ILE A 424 -28.51 -1.62 -5.07
C ILE A 424 -29.42 -1.84 -3.85
N MET A 425 -30.00 -0.78 -3.28
CA MET A 425 -30.95 -0.91 -2.16
C MET A 425 -32.18 -1.75 -2.53
N GLN A 426 -32.73 -1.55 -3.73
CA GLN A 426 -33.84 -2.36 -4.24
C GLN A 426 -33.46 -3.84 -4.37
N GLU A 427 -32.25 -4.14 -4.84
CA GLU A 427 -31.77 -5.52 -4.96
C GLU A 427 -31.51 -6.18 -3.59
N VAL A 428 -31.00 -5.41 -2.61
CA VAL A 428 -30.91 -5.87 -1.21
C VAL A 428 -32.30 -6.24 -0.66
N GLN A 429 -33.31 -5.42 -0.93
CA GLN A 429 -34.68 -5.69 -0.51
C GLN A 429 -35.25 -6.95 -1.17
N ARG A 430 -35.04 -7.11 -2.48
CA ARG A 430 -35.46 -8.31 -3.24
C ARG A 430 -34.82 -9.59 -2.69
N SER A 431 -33.51 -9.55 -2.44
CA SER A 431 -32.76 -10.67 -1.87
C SER A 431 -33.25 -11.07 -0.48
N ARG A 432 -33.68 -10.11 0.36
CA ARG A 432 -34.29 -10.41 1.67
C ARG A 432 -35.65 -11.10 1.55
N LEU A 433 -36.49 -10.64 0.63
CA LEU A 433 -37.84 -11.21 0.41
C LEU A 433 -37.79 -12.66 -0.09
N HIS A 434 -36.73 -13.03 -0.83
CA HIS A 434 -36.52 -14.43 -1.25
C HIS A 434 -36.08 -15.36 -0.11
N ILE A 435 -35.44 -14.83 0.93
CA ILE A 435 -35.06 -15.60 2.13
C ILE A 435 -36.27 -15.84 3.05
N SER A 436 -37.26 -14.93 3.03
CA SER A 436 -38.45 -15.01 3.89
C SER A 436 -39.62 -15.83 3.34
N LYS A 437 -39.52 -16.40 2.13
CA LYS A 437 -40.53 -17.36 1.64
C LYS A 437 -40.20 -18.75 2.21
N PRO A 438 -41.06 -19.34 3.05
CA PRO A 438 -40.88 -20.73 3.44
C PRO A 438 -41.04 -21.61 2.19
N ILE A 439 -40.18 -22.63 2.07
CA ILE A 439 -40.30 -23.71 1.09
C ILE A 439 -41.60 -24.48 1.33
#